data_AF-A0A6S5T6H8-F1
#
_entry.id   AF-A0A6S5T6H8-F1
#
_cell.length_a   1.000
_cell.length_b   1.000
_cell.length_c   1.000
_cell.angle_alpha   90.00
_cell.angle_beta   90.00
_cell.angle_gamma   90.00
#
_symmetry.space_group_name_H-M   'P 1'
#
loop_
_entity.id
_entity.type
_entity.pdbx_description
1 polymer ?
#
loop_
_entity_poly.entity_id
_entity_poly.type
_entity_poly.pdbx_seq_one_letter_code
_entity_poly.pdbx_strand_id
1 'polypeptide(L)' 'MAFEYDSRTADKFVVRLPDGMRDQVAAAASADDRSMNSLIITAIRNELEGRTRANAIIDALTKAAEAQGVTHDAA' A
#
# COMPACT_ATOMS: atom_id res chain seq x y z
N MET A 1 -9.53 -20.64 9.74
CA MET A 1 -10.69 -20.11 8.99
C MET A 1 -10.31 -20.07 7.53
N ALA A 2 -10.92 -20.93 6.70
CA ALA A 2 -10.77 -20.81 5.26
C ALA A 2 -11.52 -19.52 4.86
N PHE A 3 -10.79 -18.52 4.38
CA PHE A 3 -11.40 -17.36 3.77
C PHE A 3 -12.01 -17.84 2.45
N GLU A 4 -13.28 -18.23 2.45
CA GLU A 4 -14.07 -18.35 1.23
C GLU A 4 -14.12 -16.96 0.58
N TYR A 5 -13.13 -16.66 -0.24
CA TYR A 5 -13.03 -15.42 -1.00
C TYR A 5 -13.92 -15.57 -2.23
N ASP A 6 -15.23 -15.62 -2.01
CA ASP A 6 -16.18 -15.60 -3.12
C ASP A 6 -16.12 -14.21 -3.79
N SER A 7 -15.58 -14.18 -5.00
CA SER A 7 -15.44 -12.94 -5.78
C SER A 7 -16.77 -12.20 -5.99
N ARG A 8 -17.93 -12.87 -5.81
CA ARG A 8 -19.25 -12.25 -5.97
C ARG A 8 -19.70 -11.55 -4.70
N THR A 9 -19.26 -11.98 -3.52
CA THR A 9 -19.55 -11.33 -2.23
C THR A 9 -18.49 -10.31 -1.80
N ALA A 10 -17.34 -10.27 -2.47
CA ALA A 10 -16.28 -9.31 -2.18
C ALA A 10 -16.73 -7.84 -2.40
N ASP A 11 -16.24 -6.95 -1.52
CA ASP A 11 -16.44 -5.50 -1.64
C ASP A 11 -15.86 -4.96 -2.95
N LYS A 12 -16.65 -4.11 -3.62
CA LYS A 12 -16.30 -3.55 -4.93
C LYS A 12 -16.07 -2.06 -4.83
N PHE A 13 -14.94 -1.61 -5.34
CA PHE A 13 -14.60 -0.19 -5.42
C PHE A 13 -14.34 0.19 -6.88
N VAL A 14 -15.16 1.10 -7.42
CA VAL A 14 -15.04 1.55 -8.82
C VAL A 14 -14.04 2.68 -8.90
N VAL A 15 -12.91 2.46 -9.58
CA VAL A 15 -11.85 3.45 -9.76
C VAL A 15 -11.95 4.09 -11.14
N ARG A 16 -11.84 5.41 -11.22
CA ARG A 16 -11.66 6.14 -12.49
C ARG A 16 -10.16 6.29 -12.74
N LEU A 17 -9.68 5.61 -13.77
CA LEU A 17 -8.28 5.68 -14.18
C LEU A 17 -8.11 6.77 -15.24
N PRO A 18 -7.03 7.56 -15.20
CA PRO A 18 -6.63 8.45 -16.30
C PRO A 18 -6.38 7.67 -17.60
N ASP A 19 -6.41 8.39 -18.73
CA ASP A 19 -6.17 7.80 -20.05
C ASP A 19 -4.83 7.05 -20.11
N GLY A 20 -4.85 5.85 -20.70
CA GLY A 20 -3.69 4.98 -20.85
C GLY A 20 -3.22 4.25 -19.57
N MET A 21 -3.68 4.65 -18.38
CA MET A 21 -3.25 3.99 -17.13
C MET A 21 -3.79 2.55 -17.03
N ARG A 22 -5.01 2.30 -17.54
CA ARG A 22 -5.58 0.95 -17.57
C ARG A 22 -4.76 -0.02 -18.41
N ASP A 23 -4.24 0.45 -19.56
CA ASP A 23 -3.44 -0.38 -20.45
C ASP A 23 -2.06 -0.69 -19.85
N GLN A 24 -1.47 0.28 -19.14
CA GLN A 24 -0.23 0.05 -18.37
C GLN A 24 -0.44 -1.01 -17.29
N VAL A 25 -1.56 -0.95 -16.55
CA VAL A 25 -1.92 -1.95 -15.54
C VAL A 25 -2.14 -3.33 -16.18
N ALA A 26 -2.80 -3.39 -17.34
CA ALA A 26 -3.02 -4.64 -18.07
C ALA A 26 -1.70 -5.28 -18.55
N ALA A 27 -0.78 -4.47 -19.08
CA ALA A 27 0.53 -4.93 -19.53
C ALA A 27 1.38 -5.46 -18.35
N ALA A 28 1.39 -4.74 -17.23
CA ALA A 28 2.10 -5.18 -16.02
C ALA A 28 1.51 -6.48 -15.44
N ALA A 29 0.18 -6.59 -15.42
CA ALA A 29 -0.50 -7.80 -14.94
C ALA A 29 -0.18 -9.02 -15.82
N SER A 30 -0.14 -8.81 -17.14
CA SER A 30 0.20 -9.86 -18.11
C SER A 30 1.66 -10.30 -18.00
N ALA A 31 2.58 -9.38 -17.74
CA ALA A 31 4.00 -9.71 -17.55
C ALA A 31 4.26 -10.55 -16.28
N ASP A 32 3.42 -10.38 -15.27
CA ASP A 32 3.52 -11.10 -13.99
C ASP A 32 2.67 -12.39 -13.94
N ASP A 33 1.97 -12.77 -15.03
CA ASP A 33 1.01 -13.89 -15.06
C ASP A 33 -0.09 -13.79 -13.98
N ARG A 34 -0.57 -12.56 -13.72
CA ARG A 34 -1.60 -12.28 -12.70
C ARG A 34 -2.79 -11.54 -13.28
N SER A 35 -3.94 -11.65 -12.61
CA SER A 35 -5.10 -10.82 -12.96
C SER A 35 -4.83 -9.36 -12.62
N MET A 36 -5.42 -8.42 -13.38
CA MET A 36 -5.36 -6.99 -13.04
C MET A 36 -5.86 -6.73 -11.61
N ASN A 37 -6.89 -7.44 -11.17
CA ASN A 37 -7.40 -7.33 -9.80
C ASN A 37 -6.31 -7.72 -8.78
N SER A 38 -5.66 -8.86 -8.98
CA SER A 38 -4.59 -9.33 -8.09
C SER A 38 -3.44 -8.32 -8.02
N LEU A 39 -3.03 -7.74 -9.15
CA LEU A 39 -1.99 -6.72 -9.19
C LEU A 39 -2.42 -5.46 -8.43
N ILE A 40 -3.65 -4.96 -8.64
CA ILE A 40 -4.17 -3.79 -7.93
C ILE A 40 -4.22 -4.04 -6.42
N ILE A 41 -4.72 -5.21 -5.99
CA ILE A 41 -4.77 -5.56 -4.57
C ILE A 41 -3.36 -5.63 -3.97
N THR A 42 -2.38 -6.22 -4.66
CA THR A 42 -0.98 -6.23 -4.22
C THR A 42 -0.42 -4.81 -4.12
N ALA A 43 -0.66 -3.95 -5.11
CA ALA A 43 -0.18 -2.57 -5.09
C ALA A 43 -0.76 -1.77 -3.91
N ILE A 44 -2.07 -1.89 -3.66
CA ILE A 44 -2.74 -1.23 -2.53
C ILE A 44 -2.16 -1.74 -1.21
N ARG A 45 -1.97 -3.06 -1.08
CA ARG A 45 -1.40 -3.66 0.13
C ARG A 45 0.01 -3.12 0.40
N ASN A 46 0.87 -3.12 -0.62
CA ASN A 46 2.24 -2.63 -0.51
C ASN A 46 2.30 -1.15 -0.09
N GLU A 47 1.42 -0.31 -0.64
CA GLU A 47 1.30 1.09 -0.25
C GLU A 47 0.89 1.24 1.23
N LEU A 48 -0.12 0.49 1.68
CA LEU A 48 -0.59 0.54 3.06
C LEU A 48 0.48 0.04 4.04
N GLU A 49 1.08 -1.11 3.78
CA GLU A 49 2.15 -1.69 4.62
C GLU A 49 3.39 -0.79 4.63
N GLY A 50 3.78 -0.24 3.48
CA GLY A 50 4.90 0.68 3.35
C GLY A 50 4.69 1.95 4.19
N ARG A 51 3.49 2.53 4.14
CA ARG A 51 3.11 3.69 4.97
C ARG A 51 3.12 3.36 6.46
N THR A 52 2.55 2.23 6.86
CA THR A 52 2.57 1.79 8.27
C THR A 52 3.99 1.60 8.76
N ARG A 53 4.85 0.96 7.97
CA ARG A 53 6.25 0.74 8.32
C ARG A 53 7.02 2.06 8.42
N ALA A 54 6.83 2.97 7.47
CA ALA A 54 7.48 4.29 7.49
C ALA A 54 7.07 5.08 8.74
N ASN A 55 5.77 5.09 9.08
CA ASN A 55 5.28 5.76 10.28
C ASN A 55 5.83 5.16 11.57
N ALA A 56 5.94 3.83 11.65
CA ALA A 56 6.52 3.15 12.80
C ALA A 56 8.00 3.49 12.98
N ILE A 57 8.75 3.64 11.89
CA ILE A 57 10.15 4.07 11.94
C ILE A 57 10.25 5.52 12.44
N ILE A 58 9.42 6.41 11.91
CA ILE A 58 9.39 7.83 12.34
C ILE A 58 9.08 7.90 13.84
N ASP A 59 8.07 7.18 14.33
CA ASP A 59 7.70 7.13 15.74
C ASP A 59 8.83 6.57 16.63
N ALA A 60 9.50 5.50 16.18
CA ALA A 60 10.64 4.93 16.89
C ALA A 60 11.83 5.91 16.96
N LEU A 61 12.09 6.64 15.87
CA LEU A 61 13.14 7.65 15.81
C LEU A 61 12.82 8.85 16.72
N THR A 62 11.58 9.33 16.73
CA THR A 62 11.13 10.40 17.63
C THR A 62 11.31 10.00 19.09
N LYS A 63 10.84 8.81 19.48
CA LYS A 63 11.02 8.29 20.85
C LYS A 63 12.49 8.13 21.22
N ALA A 64 13.33 7.68 20.30
CA ALA A 64 14.76 7.57 20.53
C ALA A 64 15.42 8.95 20.70
N ALA A 65 15.01 9.96 19.93
CA ALA A 65 15.50 11.33 20.06
C ALA A 65 15.10 11.96 21.42
N GLU A 66 13.84 11.76 21.83
CA GLU A 66 13.34 12.18 23.15
C GLU A 66 14.11 11.50 24.30
N ALA A 67 14.34 10.18 24.19
CA ALA A 67 15.07 9.41 25.20
C ALA A 67 16.55 9.83 25.30
N GLN A 68 17.15 10.33 24.21
CA GLN A 68 18.52 10.85 24.21
C GLN A 68 18.60 12.33 24.63
N GLY A 69 17.48 12.97 24.96
CA GLY A 69 17.46 14.36 25.39
C GLY A 69 17.89 15.36 24.30
N VAL A 70 17.88 14.93 23.03
CA VAL A 70 18.18 15.82 21.91
C VAL A 70 16.91 16.60 21.60
N THR A 71 16.65 17.64 22.39
CA THR A 71 15.71 18.68 22.01
C THR A 71 16.30 19.38 20.79
N HIS A 72 15.65 19.24 19.63
CA HIS A 72 15.91 20.15 18.53
C HIS A 72 15.45 21.52 19.01
N ASP A 73 16.38 22.35 19.47
CA ASP A 73 16.14 23.78 19.68
C ASP A 73 15.79 24.35 18.30
N ALA A 74 14.49 24.39 18.01
CA ALA A 74 13.95 25.10 16.87
C ALA A 74 14.04 26.59 17.21
N ALA A 75 15.14 27.21 16.78
CA ALA A 75 15.26 28.66 16.64
C ALA A 75 14.76 29.10 15.25
#